data_AF-A0A945UJI0-F1
#
_entry.id   AF-A0A945UJI0-F1
#
_cell.length_a   1.000
_cell.length_b   1.000
_cell.length_c   1.000
_cell.angle_alpha   90.00
_cell.angle_beta   90.00
_cell.angle_gamma   90.00
#
_symmetry.space_group_name_H-M   'P 1'
#
loop_
_entity.id
_entity.type
_entity.pdbx_description
1 polymer ?
#
loop_
_entity_poly.entity_id
_entity_poly.type
_entity_poly.pdbx_seq_one_letter_code
_entity_poly.pdbx_strand_id
1 'polypeptide(L)'
;MDVSKADPAVIAGISHGFQKSRDGGRTWKMIAAAPGGLIDLAASAKDVNTFYGATRRGLVRSVDGGRSWKPAHLVRRAVTMVHVVADGTVYAFQLGTGLIRTTEPKLNWRVVNSDFGNAYILHLGVHPDNAKQLYAITGNQQSHVQAIMSSPDGGKTWRQLGGK
;
A
#
# COMPACT_ATOMS: atom_id res chain seq x y z
N MET A 1 -8.49 1.05 -5.89
CA MET A 1 -8.03 0.77 -7.28
C MET A 1 -6.64 1.32 -7.43
N ASP A 2 -5.81 0.77 -8.32
CA ASP A 2 -4.48 1.30 -8.60
C ASP A 2 -4.10 1.07 -10.07
N VAL A 3 -3.24 1.95 -10.59
CA VAL A 3 -2.70 1.88 -11.95
C VAL A 3 -1.32 1.21 -11.88
N SER A 4 -1.08 0.25 -12.79
CA SER A 4 0.24 -0.38 -12.86
C SER A 4 1.27 0.62 -13.38
N LYS A 5 2.38 0.73 -12.65
CA LYS A 5 3.52 1.56 -13.07
C LYS A 5 4.39 0.84 -14.11
N ALA A 6 4.23 -0.48 -14.26
CA ALA A 6 4.87 -1.26 -15.31
C ALA A 6 4.16 -1.11 -16.67
N ASP A 7 2.85 -0.87 -16.65
CA ASP A 7 2.04 -0.55 -17.84
C ASP A 7 0.80 0.27 -17.43
N PRO A 8 0.76 1.58 -17.69
CA PRO A 8 -0.36 2.45 -17.32
C PRO A 8 -1.70 2.08 -17.96
N ALA A 9 -1.74 1.27 -19.03
CA ALA A 9 -2.99 0.75 -19.58
C ALA A 9 -3.64 -0.30 -18.66
N VAL A 10 -2.86 -0.89 -17.74
CA VAL A 10 -3.34 -1.87 -16.78
C VAL A 10 -3.78 -1.18 -15.49
N ILE A 11 -5.06 -1.34 -15.15
CA ILE A 11 -5.65 -0.82 -13.92
C ILE A 11 -6.29 -1.98 -13.16
N ALA A 12 -6.06 -2.06 -11.85
CA ALA A 12 -6.70 -3.03 -10.97
C ALA A 12 -7.67 -2.35 -10.01
N GLY A 13 -8.83 -2.96 -9.81
CA GLY A 13 -9.90 -2.40 -9.01
C GLY A 13 -10.69 -3.48 -8.30
N ILE A 14 -11.47 -3.05 -7.31
CA ILE A 14 -12.43 -3.90 -6.60
C ILE A 14 -13.82 -3.35 -6.80
N SER A 15 -14.76 -4.24 -7.12
CA SER A 15 -16.20 -3.99 -7.05
C SER A 15 -16.90 -5.22 -6.45
N HIS A 16 -17.47 -6.10 -7.27
CA HIS A 16 -18.00 -7.42 -6.88
C HIS A 16 -16.92 -8.51 -6.72
N GLY A 17 -15.66 -8.16 -7.03
CA GLY A 17 -14.48 -8.99 -6.90
C GLY A 17 -13.24 -8.22 -7.36
N PHE A 18 -12.12 -8.92 -7.50
CA PHE A 18 -10.94 -8.34 -8.11
C PHE A 18 -11.12 -8.26 -9.63
N GLN A 19 -10.99 -7.05 -10.17
CA GLN A 19 -11.16 -6.77 -11.57
C GLN A 19 -9.92 -6.08 -12.13
N LYS A 20 -9.67 -6.31 -13.43
CA LYS A 20 -8.56 -5.71 -14.15
C LYS A 20 -9.02 -5.16 -15.49
N SER A 21 -8.60 -3.94 -15.79
CA SER A 21 -8.61 -3.36 -17.12
C SER A 21 -7.22 -3.47 -17.75
N ARG A 22 -7.16 -3.55 -19.08
CA ARG A 22 -5.90 -3.51 -19.86
C ARG A 22 -5.93 -2.46 -20.96
N ASP A 23 -6.93 -1.57 -20.93
CA ASP A 23 -7.20 -0.57 -21.94
C ASP A 23 -7.45 0.82 -21.32
N GLY A 24 -6.78 1.09 -20.19
CA GLY A 24 -6.87 2.38 -19.50
C GLY A 24 -8.23 2.62 -18.84
N GLY A 25 -8.92 1.56 -18.43
CA GLY A 25 -10.19 1.64 -17.72
C GLY A 25 -11.44 1.68 -18.62
N ARG A 26 -11.30 1.50 -19.94
CA ARG A 26 -12.44 1.47 -20.87
C ARG A 26 -13.28 0.21 -20.70
N THR A 27 -12.63 -0.94 -20.55
CA THR A 27 -13.29 -2.22 -20.24
C THR A 27 -12.67 -2.88 -19.01
N TRP A 28 -13.49 -3.61 -18.28
CA TRP A 28 -13.13 -4.26 -17.03
C TRP A 28 -13.52 -5.73 -17.05
N LYS A 29 -12.57 -6.60 -16.66
CA LYS A 29 -12.82 -8.02 -16.52
C LYS A 29 -12.69 -8.44 -15.06
N MET A 30 -13.72 -9.09 -14.54
CA MET A 30 -13.61 -9.79 -13.26
C MET A 30 -12.68 -10.99 -13.40
N ILE A 31 -11.67 -11.05 -12.53
CA ILE A 31 -10.64 -12.10 -12.56
C ILE A 31 -10.95 -13.18 -11.54
N ALA A 32 -11.26 -12.77 -10.31
CA ALA A 32 -11.54 -13.65 -9.18
C ALA A 32 -12.27 -12.88 -8.07
N ALA A 33 -12.64 -13.58 -7.00
CA ALA A 33 -13.04 -12.92 -5.77
C ALA A 33 -11.89 -12.06 -5.21
N ALA A 34 -12.22 -10.92 -4.61
CA ALA A 34 -11.25 -10.10 -3.91
C ALA A 34 -10.76 -10.82 -2.63
N PRO A 35 -9.52 -10.60 -2.18
CA PRO A 35 -9.09 -11.06 -0.87
C PRO A 35 -10.00 -10.51 0.22
N GLY A 36 -10.43 -11.37 1.15
CA GLY A 36 -11.38 -11.00 2.19
C GLY A 36 -10.86 -9.86 3.08
N GLY A 37 -11.70 -8.85 3.30
CA GLY A 37 -11.36 -7.71 4.15
C GLY A 37 -10.25 -6.82 3.60
N LEU A 38 -10.10 -6.75 2.27
CA LEU A 38 -9.22 -5.79 1.61
C LEU A 38 -9.59 -4.36 2.02
N ILE A 39 -8.59 -3.58 2.37
CA ILE A 39 -8.68 -2.17 2.75
C ILE A 39 -8.04 -1.31 1.65
N ASP A 40 -6.88 -1.74 1.14
CA ASP A 40 -6.11 -1.00 0.15
C ASP A 40 -5.44 -1.96 -0.86
N LEU A 41 -5.18 -1.47 -2.07
CA LEU A 41 -4.66 -2.24 -3.20
C LEU A 41 -3.57 -1.44 -3.91
N ALA A 42 -2.43 -2.08 -4.18
CA ALA A 42 -1.36 -1.50 -4.99
C ALA A 42 -0.89 -2.45 -6.10
N ALA A 43 -0.67 -1.91 -7.29
CA ALA A 43 -0.08 -2.61 -8.41
C ALA A 43 1.46 -2.52 -8.36
N SER A 44 2.13 -3.62 -8.72
CA SER A 44 3.59 -3.65 -8.82
C SER A 44 4.11 -2.62 -9.82
N ALA A 45 5.32 -2.11 -9.54
CA ALA A 45 6.05 -1.27 -10.48
C ALA A 45 6.94 -2.07 -11.44
N LYS A 46 7.11 -3.37 -11.18
CA LYS A 46 8.02 -4.24 -11.94
C LYS A 46 7.30 -5.32 -12.75
N ASP A 47 6.05 -5.65 -12.42
CA ASP A 47 5.30 -6.72 -13.09
C ASP A 47 3.78 -6.45 -13.11
N VAL A 48 3.20 -6.38 -14.30
CA VAL A 48 1.76 -6.13 -14.53
C VAL A 48 0.81 -7.21 -13.99
N ASN A 49 1.34 -8.35 -13.56
CA ASN A 49 0.58 -9.43 -12.93
C ASN A 49 0.78 -9.50 -11.40
N THR A 50 1.67 -8.68 -10.84
CA THR A 50 1.88 -8.62 -9.39
C THR A 50 1.06 -7.50 -8.75
N PHE A 51 0.36 -7.83 -7.66
CA PHE A 51 -0.46 -6.91 -6.88
C PHE A 51 -0.28 -7.15 -5.39
N TYR A 52 -0.43 -6.12 -4.57
CA TYR A 52 -0.41 -6.18 -3.11
C TYR A 52 -1.74 -5.72 -2.54
N GLY A 53 -2.20 -6.40 -1.51
CA GLY A 53 -3.44 -6.06 -0.81
C GLY A 53 -3.18 -5.87 0.67
N ALA A 54 -3.51 -4.69 1.19
CA ALA A 54 -3.62 -4.46 2.63
C ALA A 54 -4.98 -4.98 3.09
N THR A 55 -5.02 -5.87 4.08
CA THR A 55 -6.28 -6.47 4.56
C THR A 55 -6.41 -6.37 6.07
N ARG A 56 -7.62 -6.57 6.59
CA ARG A 56 -7.90 -6.74 8.02
C ARG A 56 -7.16 -7.91 8.66
N ARG A 57 -6.61 -8.85 7.88
CA ARG A 57 -5.94 -10.07 8.36
C ARG A 57 -4.44 -10.14 8.02
N GLY A 58 -3.87 -9.13 7.36
CA GLY A 58 -2.47 -9.15 6.92
C GLY A 58 -2.23 -8.54 5.55
N LEU A 59 -0.96 -8.41 5.20
CA LEU A 59 -0.53 -8.06 3.84
C LEU A 59 -0.56 -9.31 2.95
N VAL A 60 -1.18 -9.21 1.79
CA VAL A 60 -1.22 -10.27 0.78
C VAL A 60 -0.62 -9.80 -0.54
N ARG A 61 -0.16 -10.75 -1.36
CA ARG A 61 0.38 -10.53 -2.70
C ARG A 61 -0.20 -11.56 -3.67
N SER A 62 -0.54 -11.10 -4.85
CA SER A 62 -0.77 -11.94 -6.02
C SER A 62 0.41 -11.77 -6.98
N VAL A 63 0.78 -12.84 -7.68
CA VAL A 63 1.78 -12.85 -8.77
C VAL A 63 1.21 -13.41 -10.08
N ASP A 64 -0.09 -13.72 -10.08
CA ASP A 64 -0.79 -14.41 -11.18
C ASP A 64 -1.93 -13.55 -11.76
N GLY A 65 -1.81 -12.23 -11.62
CA GLY A 65 -2.75 -11.28 -12.15
C GLY A 65 -4.00 -11.08 -11.30
N GLY A 66 -3.95 -11.46 -10.02
CA GLY A 66 -5.05 -11.36 -9.05
C GLY A 66 -5.93 -12.60 -8.95
N ARG A 67 -5.52 -13.74 -9.53
CA ARG A 67 -6.28 -15.00 -9.48
C ARG A 67 -6.14 -15.68 -8.12
N SER A 68 -4.96 -15.63 -7.52
CA SER A 68 -4.71 -16.12 -6.17
C SER A 68 -3.88 -15.13 -5.36
N TRP A 69 -4.09 -15.16 -4.04
CA TRP A 69 -3.46 -14.25 -3.09
C TRP A 69 -2.77 -15.05 -2.00
N LYS A 70 -1.48 -14.79 -1.82
CA LYS A 70 -0.64 -15.41 -0.79
C LYS A 70 -0.22 -14.36 0.23
N PRO A 71 0.11 -14.78 1.46
CA PRO A 71 0.74 -13.90 2.45
C PRO A 71 1.98 -13.21 1.87
N ALA A 72 2.10 -11.89 2.03
CA ALA A 72 3.29 -11.15 1.61
C ALA A 72 4.23 -10.82 2.78
N HIS A 73 3.77 -11.00 4.02
CA HIS A 73 4.54 -10.76 5.24
C HIS A 73 4.16 -11.82 6.29
N LEU A 74 5.11 -12.19 7.16
CA LEU A 74 4.93 -13.25 8.15
C LEU A 74 3.92 -12.85 9.24
N VAL A 75 3.97 -11.59 9.69
CA VAL A 75 3.09 -11.09 10.74
C VAL A 75 1.67 -10.90 10.19
N ARG A 76 0.68 -11.48 10.89
CA ARG A 76 -0.74 -11.52 10.48
C ARG A 76 -1.58 -10.53 11.27
N ARG A 77 -1.32 -9.24 11.05
CA ARG A 77 -2.09 -8.14 11.66
C ARG A 77 -2.69 -7.25 10.58
N ALA A 78 -3.74 -6.53 10.92
CA ALA A 78 -4.39 -5.63 9.99
C ALA A 78 -3.38 -4.64 9.38
N VAL A 79 -3.49 -4.45 8.07
CA VAL A 79 -2.69 -3.51 7.31
C VAL A 79 -3.66 -2.46 6.76
N THR A 80 -3.39 -1.20 7.05
CA THR A 80 -4.29 -0.09 6.68
C THR A 80 -3.95 0.51 5.34
N MET A 81 -2.72 0.33 4.87
CA MET A 81 -2.20 0.97 3.67
C MET A 81 -1.12 0.10 3.03
N VAL A 82 -1.10 0.04 1.70
CA VAL A 82 0.02 -0.46 0.90
C VAL A 82 0.26 0.47 -0.29
N HIS A 83 1.51 0.86 -0.53
CA HIS A 83 1.88 1.77 -1.61
C HIS A 83 3.14 1.30 -2.33
N VAL A 84 3.11 1.30 -3.66
CA VAL A 84 4.25 0.93 -4.51
C VAL A 84 4.76 2.15 -5.26
N VAL A 85 6.04 2.45 -5.10
CA VAL A 85 6.77 3.54 -5.75
C VAL A 85 7.35 3.05 -7.09
N ALA A 86 7.57 3.96 -8.05
CA ALA A 86 8.06 3.63 -9.40
C ALA A 86 9.42 2.90 -9.41
N ASP A 87 10.27 3.16 -8.41
CA ASP A 87 11.55 2.46 -8.25
C ASP A 87 11.38 0.98 -7.83
N GLY A 88 10.18 0.55 -7.45
CA GLY A 88 9.87 -0.78 -6.92
C GLY A 88 9.94 -0.88 -5.40
N THR A 89 10.09 0.24 -4.69
CA THR A 89 9.93 0.28 -3.24
C THR A 89 8.46 0.09 -2.88
N VAL A 90 8.17 -0.81 -1.94
CA VAL A 90 6.83 -1.05 -1.41
C VAL A 90 6.79 -0.65 0.06
N TYR A 91 5.87 0.23 0.42
CA TYR A 91 5.55 0.59 1.80
C TYR A 91 4.24 -0.08 2.22
N ALA A 92 4.14 -0.50 3.47
CA ALA A 92 2.90 -0.92 4.09
C ALA A 92 2.82 -0.44 5.54
N PHE A 93 1.62 -0.14 6.03
CA PHE A 93 1.42 0.22 7.42
C PHE A 93 0.64 -0.87 8.13
N GLN A 94 1.30 -1.55 9.06
CA GLN A 94 0.77 -2.71 9.75
C GLN A 94 0.56 -2.38 11.23
N LEU A 95 -0.68 -2.56 11.72
CA LEU A 95 -1.02 -2.21 13.09
C LEU A 95 -0.17 -2.99 14.10
N GLY A 96 0.40 -2.26 15.06
CA GLY A 96 1.31 -2.79 16.10
C GLY A 96 2.70 -3.20 15.60
N THR A 97 3.04 -2.95 14.33
CA THR A 97 4.41 -3.07 13.79
C THR A 97 4.93 -1.72 13.28
N GLY A 98 4.03 -0.90 12.73
CA GLY A 98 4.34 0.43 12.20
C GLY A 98 4.51 0.42 10.68
N LEU A 99 5.30 1.37 10.19
CA LEU A 99 5.63 1.49 8.78
C LEU A 99 6.71 0.46 8.42
N ILE A 100 6.40 -0.43 7.49
CA ILE A 100 7.34 -1.42 6.95
C ILE A 100 7.61 -1.14 5.48
N ARG A 101 8.78 -1.56 5.01
CA ARG A 101 9.21 -1.37 3.63
C ARG A 101 9.93 -2.59 3.09
N THR A 102 9.80 -2.83 1.79
CA THR A 102 10.65 -3.72 1.01
C THR A 102 10.93 -3.15 -0.38
N THR A 103 11.68 -3.89 -1.21
CA THR A 103 11.85 -3.64 -2.63
C THR A 103 11.51 -4.91 -3.42
N GLU A 104 10.82 -4.74 -4.54
CA GLU A 104 10.48 -5.83 -5.46
C GLU A 104 11.73 -6.40 -6.17
N PRO A 105 11.74 -7.69 -6.56
CA PRO A 105 10.68 -8.69 -6.38
C PRO A 105 10.85 -9.55 -5.10
N LYS A 106 11.99 -9.45 -4.41
CA LYS A 106 12.43 -10.39 -3.36
C LYS A 106 11.78 -10.21 -1.97
N LEU A 107 10.97 -9.16 -1.76
CA LEU A 107 10.16 -8.90 -0.56
C LEU A 107 10.87 -9.10 0.82
N ASN A 108 12.10 -8.62 0.94
CA ASN A 108 12.79 -8.52 2.23
C ASN A 108 12.26 -7.33 3.05
N TRP A 109 11.17 -7.55 3.77
CA TRP A 109 10.54 -6.55 4.64
C TRP A 109 11.41 -6.14 5.82
N ARG A 110 11.44 -4.84 6.09
CA ARG A 110 12.05 -4.25 7.27
C ARG A 110 11.15 -3.19 7.87
N VAL A 111 11.20 -3.05 9.19
CA VAL A 111 10.54 -1.94 9.89
C VAL A 111 11.32 -0.65 9.60
N VAL A 112 10.60 0.39 9.20
CA VAL A 112 11.14 1.74 8.98
C VAL A 112 10.95 2.58 10.23
N ASN A 113 9.77 2.50 10.85
CA ASN A 113 9.42 3.21 12.06
C ASN A 113 8.28 2.47 12.78
N SER A 114 8.40 2.26 14.09
CA SER A 114 7.43 1.62 14.98
C SER A 114 6.69 2.58 15.92
N ASP A 115 7.11 3.84 15.95
CA ASP A 115 6.82 4.82 17.00
C ASP A 115 5.63 5.70 16.61
N PHE A 116 4.52 5.06 16.26
CA PHE A 116 3.27 5.74 15.90
C PHE A 116 2.27 5.81 17.05
N GLY A 117 2.54 5.18 18.20
CA GLY A 117 1.60 5.11 19.32
C GLY A 117 0.24 4.56 18.87
N ASN A 118 -0.83 5.32 19.12
CA ASN A 118 -2.21 4.99 18.69
C ASN A 118 -2.55 5.50 17.27
N ALA A 119 -1.59 6.09 16.55
CA ALA A 119 -1.79 6.56 15.20
C ALA A 119 -1.58 5.44 14.16
N TYR A 120 -2.25 5.58 13.02
CA TYR A 120 -2.10 4.71 11.86
C TYR A 120 -2.10 5.51 10.57
N ILE A 121 -1.35 5.05 9.57
CA ILE A 121 -1.33 5.69 8.24
C ILE A 121 -2.50 5.15 7.41
N LEU A 122 -3.32 6.07 6.90
CA LEU A 122 -4.44 5.80 6.00
C LEU A 122 -4.02 5.90 4.54
N HIS A 123 -3.16 6.86 4.21
CA HIS A 123 -2.69 7.08 2.85
C HIS A 123 -1.26 7.63 2.88
N LEU A 124 -0.46 7.26 1.88
CA LEU A 124 0.92 7.70 1.73
C LEU A 124 1.14 8.24 0.32
N GLY A 125 1.73 9.42 0.23
CA GLY A 125 2.29 10.00 -0.98
C GLY A 125 3.81 10.04 -0.88
N VAL A 126 4.48 9.78 -2.00
CA VAL A 126 5.93 9.87 -2.14
C VAL A 126 6.23 10.98 -3.15
N HIS A 127 7.16 11.87 -2.82
CA HIS A 127 7.56 12.92 -3.75
C HIS A 127 8.20 12.29 -5.01
N PRO A 128 7.79 12.70 -6.23
CA PRO A 128 8.23 12.05 -7.47
C PRO A 128 9.74 12.09 -7.67
N ASP A 129 10.37 13.23 -7.36
CA ASP A 129 11.81 13.43 -7.57
C ASP A 129 12.66 13.19 -6.31
N ASN A 130 12.02 12.86 -5.18
CA ASN A 130 12.70 12.65 -3.90
C ASN A 130 12.04 11.52 -3.12
N ALA A 131 12.49 10.29 -3.36
CA ALA A 131 11.94 9.09 -2.71
C ALA A 131 12.07 9.06 -1.18
N LYS A 132 12.81 9.99 -0.56
CA LYS A 132 12.88 10.15 0.90
C LYS A 132 11.80 11.11 1.43
N GLN A 133 11.29 12.02 0.61
CA GLN A 133 10.22 12.92 1.03
C GLN A 133 8.87 12.21 0.91
N LEU A 134 8.26 11.89 2.05
CA LEU A 134 6.95 11.26 2.16
C LEU A 134 5.94 12.22 2.79
N TYR A 135 4.68 12.01 2.46
CA TYR A 135 3.53 12.66 3.08
C TYR A 135 2.51 11.59 3.45
N ALA A 136 1.90 11.69 4.62
CA ALA A 136 0.91 10.73 5.07
C ALA A 136 -0.33 11.43 5.61
N ILE A 137 -1.48 10.83 5.37
CA ILE A 137 -2.68 11.11 6.17
C ILE A 137 -2.70 10.07 7.28
N THR A 138 -2.66 10.51 8.53
CA THR A 138 -2.74 9.65 9.70
C THR A 138 -4.09 9.81 10.39
N GLY A 139 -4.59 8.74 11.00
CA GLY A 139 -5.69 8.79 11.96
C GLY A 139 -5.21 8.29 13.32
N ASN A 140 -5.90 8.66 14.40
CA ASN A 140 -5.62 8.17 15.75
C ASN A 140 -6.80 7.34 16.27
N GLN A 141 -6.55 6.14 16.80
CA GLN A 141 -7.61 5.24 17.26
C GLN A 141 -8.35 5.77 18.49
N GLN A 142 -7.69 6.57 19.33
CA GLN A 142 -8.23 7.05 20.59
C GLN A 142 -8.90 8.41 20.45
N SER A 143 -8.24 9.37 19.79
CA SER A 143 -8.79 10.73 19.65
C SER A 143 -9.68 10.90 18.43
N HIS A 144 -9.67 9.95 17.49
CA HIS A 144 -10.35 10.05 16.19
C HIS A 144 -9.93 11.26 15.34
N VAL A 145 -8.82 11.93 15.69
CA VAL A 145 -8.27 13.06 14.93
C VAL A 145 -7.44 12.54 13.76
N GLN A 146 -7.59 13.19 12.60
CA GLN A 146 -6.71 13.00 11.46
C GLN A 146 -5.69 14.11 11.35
N ALA A 147 -4.50 13.79 10.87
CA ALA A 147 -3.43 14.76 10.63
C ALA A 147 -2.74 14.50 9.29
N ILE A 148 -2.20 15.57 8.71
CA ILE A 148 -1.28 15.47 7.59
C ILE A 148 0.13 15.50 8.17
N MET A 149 0.93 14.49 7.85
CA MET A 149 2.30 14.34 8.32
C MET A 149 3.27 14.41 7.14
N SER A 150 4.47 14.92 7.36
CA SER A 150 5.58 14.88 6.40
C SER A 150 6.79 14.17 7.00
N SER A 151 7.54 13.48 6.16
CA SER A 151 8.79 12.82 6.51
C SER A 151 9.85 13.15 5.46
N PRO A 152 11.01 13.72 5.82
CA PRO A 152 12.08 14.02 4.87
C PRO A 152 13.08 12.87 4.67
N ASP A 153 12.95 11.76 5.40
CA ASP A 153 14.00 10.74 5.56
C ASP A 153 13.55 9.30 5.22
N GLY A 154 12.50 9.18 4.40
CA GLY A 154 11.96 7.91 3.95
C GLY A 154 11.07 7.24 5.00
N GLY A 155 10.44 8.02 5.87
CA GLY A 155 9.47 7.56 6.86
C GLY A 155 10.06 7.22 8.21
N LYS A 156 11.33 7.56 8.47
CA LYS A 156 11.98 7.30 9.77
C LYS A 156 11.55 8.31 10.82
N THR A 157 11.37 9.58 10.43
CA THR A 157 10.83 10.63 11.30
C THR A 157 9.64 11.32 10.65
N TRP A 158 8.71 11.81 11.47
CA TRP A 158 7.47 12.42 11.01
C TRP A 158 7.18 13.70 11.77
N ARG A 159 6.71 14.73 11.06
CA ARG A 159 6.22 15.98 11.65
C ARG A 159 4.85 16.32 11.07
N GLN A 160 3.97 16.86 11.91
CA GLN A 160 2.68 17.34 11.47
C GLN A 160 2.83 18.59 10.60
N LEU A 161 2.01 18.68 9.56
CA LEU A 161 1.85 19.87 8.73
C LEU A 161 0.55 20.58 9.10
N GLY A 162 0.60 21.92 9.12
CA GLY A 162 -0.60 22.75 9.29
C GLY A 162 -1.25 22.74 10.68
N GLY A 163 -0.56 22.22 11.70
CA GLY A 163 -0.96 22.43 13.10
C GLY A 163 -0.70 23.88 13.51
N LYS A 164 -1.69 24.52 14.12
CA LYS A 164 -1.52 25.79 14.85
C LYS A 164 -1.05 25.50 16.27
#